data_AF-A0AAE3DUT7-F1
#
_entry.id   AF-A0AAE3DUT7-F1
#
_cell.length_a   1.000
_cell.length_b   1.000
_cell.length_c   1.000
_cell.angle_alpha   90.00
_cell.angle_beta   90.00
_cell.angle_gamma   90.00
#
_symmetry.space_group_name_H-M   'P 1'
#
loop_
_entity.id
_entity.type
_entity.pdbx_description
1 polymer ?
#
loop_
_entity_poly.entity_id
_entity_poly.type
_entity_poly.pdbx_seq_one_letter_code
_entity_poly.pdbx_strand_id
1 'polypeptide(L)'
;MRAFGEVLVENRRRKGYSQADLVDLLAQEGIEVTTKAVSKWENLTREPSLHTILTVCQILDIEDIYEEFLGENPFDHVMENLNEDGKAKIIEFANLLRASRKYLPHRADIIPFENYQPIAVEPASAGTGNYIEDSVKESYNVGHLAPEKTDFGIRISGDSMEPMYHTGDVAWVHKQDSISNGEIGIFYLNGNTYIKELHDGPDGVYLVSLNEKYHPIQIYESDSFKIFGKVIGKCKGAEIPGFH
;
A
#
# COMPACT_ATOMS: atom_id res chain seq x y z
N MET A 1 33.66 -8.65 32.37
CA MET A 1 33.33 -7.41 31.66
C MET A 1 34.61 -6.84 31.04
N ARG A 2 34.73 -6.91 29.72
CA ARG A 2 35.84 -6.32 28.96
C ARG A 2 35.50 -4.86 28.70
N ALA A 3 36.49 -3.99 28.68
CA ALA A 3 36.21 -2.58 28.45
C ALA A 3 35.90 -2.35 26.96
N PHE A 4 34.87 -1.53 26.65
CA PHE A 4 34.41 -1.29 25.28
C PHE A 4 35.54 -0.95 24.29
N GLY A 5 36.47 -0.09 24.72
CA GLY A 5 37.62 0.33 23.92
C GLY A 5 38.57 -0.80 23.56
N GLU A 6 38.78 -1.77 24.46
CA GLU A 6 39.64 -2.94 24.20
C GLU A 6 39.02 -3.87 23.17
N VAL A 7 37.72 -4.16 23.34
CA VAL A 7 36.92 -4.97 22.42
C VAL A 7 36.92 -4.36 21.01
N LEU A 8 36.74 -3.03 20.94
CA LEU A 8 36.77 -2.29 19.69
C LEU A 8 38.13 -2.40 18.98
N VAL A 9 39.23 -2.19 19.71
CA VAL A 9 40.59 -2.30 19.15
C VAL A 9 40.84 -3.70 18.61
N GLU A 10 40.49 -4.72 19.38
CA GLU A 10 40.73 -6.12 19.03
C GLU A 10 39.96 -6.52 17.78
N ASN A 11 38.65 -6.27 17.75
CA ASN A 11 37.79 -6.64 16.63
C ASN A 11 38.13 -5.85 15.35
N ARG A 12 38.45 -4.55 15.48
CA ARG A 12 38.91 -3.74 14.35
C ARG A 12 40.21 -4.29 13.75
N ARG A 13 41.18 -4.64 14.60
CA ARG A 13 42.46 -5.23 14.15
C ARG A 13 42.28 -6.63 13.58
N ARG A 14 41.37 -7.44 14.12
CA ARG A 14 41.02 -8.77 13.59
C ARG A 14 40.50 -8.69 12.15
N LYS A 15 39.77 -7.61 11.82
CA LYS A 15 39.32 -7.30 10.45
C LYS A 15 40.37 -6.63 9.56
N GLY A 16 41.54 -6.28 10.12
CA GLY A 16 42.60 -5.59 9.39
C GLY A 16 42.34 -4.08 9.18
N TYR A 17 41.33 -3.52 9.84
CA TYR A 17 40.96 -2.11 9.67
C TYR A 17 41.85 -1.19 10.51
N SER A 18 42.24 -0.06 9.95
CA SER A 18 42.77 1.10 10.67
C SER A 18 41.64 1.91 11.31
N GLN A 19 41.99 2.87 12.19
CA GLN A 19 40.98 3.78 12.74
C GLN A 19 40.34 4.65 11.65
N ALA A 20 41.06 4.94 10.55
CA ALA A 20 40.52 5.69 9.43
C ALA A 20 39.53 4.84 8.64
N ASP A 21 39.83 3.57 8.41
CA ASP A 21 38.91 2.66 7.71
C ASP A 21 37.57 2.51 8.45
N LEU A 22 37.60 2.45 9.79
CA LEU A 22 36.37 2.42 10.58
C LEU A 22 35.55 3.71 10.45
N VAL A 23 36.20 4.87 10.29
CA VAL A 23 35.50 6.14 10.04
C VAL A 23 34.81 6.11 8.68
N ASP A 24 35.52 5.64 7.64
CA ASP A 24 34.97 5.56 6.28
C ASP A 24 33.79 4.59 6.20
N LEU A 25 33.87 3.46 6.91
CA LEU A 25 32.78 2.48 7.00
C LEU A 25 31.57 3.03 7.77
N LEU A 26 31.80 3.79 8.86
CA LEU A 26 30.71 4.45 9.57
C LEU A 26 30.04 5.53 8.73
N ALA A 27 30.80 6.26 7.92
CA ALA A 27 30.25 7.27 7.00
C ALA A 27 29.33 6.64 5.93
N GLN A 28 29.65 5.44 5.44
CA GLN A 28 28.79 4.69 4.50
C GLN A 28 27.44 4.32 5.13
N GLU A 29 27.42 4.08 6.45
CA GLU A 29 26.21 3.84 7.25
C GLU A 29 25.53 5.15 7.72
N GLY A 30 25.98 6.32 7.24
CA GLY A 30 25.41 7.63 7.57
C GLY A 30 25.86 8.21 8.91
N ILE A 31 26.91 7.66 9.52
CA ILE A 31 27.48 8.11 10.80
C ILE A 31 28.78 8.88 10.55
N GLU A 32 28.70 10.21 10.59
CA GLU A 32 29.88 11.07 10.45
C GLU A 32 30.65 11.18 11.77
N VAL A 33 31.88 10.65 11.79
CA VAL A 33 32.79 10.76 12.93
C VAL A 33 34.22 11.05 12.46
N THR A 34 35.11 11.35 13.40
CA THR A 34 36.52 11.62 13.11
C THR A 34 37.40 10.50 13.64
N THR A 35 38.60 10.31 13.07
CA THR A 35 39.59 9.36 13.57
C THR A 35 39.96 9.64 15.03
N LYS A 36 39.95 10.92 15.45
CA LYS A 36 40.13 11.33 16.85
C LYS A 36 39.02 10.83 17.76
N ALA A 37 37.77 10.78 17.28
CA ALA A 37 36.65 10.23 18.04
C ALA A 37 36.85 8.72 18.26
N VAL A 38 37.18 7.98 17.21
CA VAL A 38 37.49 6.53 17.30
C VAL A 38 38.64 6.28 18.28
N SER A 39 39.74 7.04 18.20
CA SER A 39 40.84 6.92 19.15
C SER A 39 40.41 7.20 20.61
N LYS A 40 39.48 8.14 20.83
CA LYS A 40 38.94 8.41 22.17
C LYS A 40 38.08 7.26 22.69
N TRP A 41 37.33 6.60 21.83
CA TRP A 41 36.54 5.41 22.15
C TRP A 41 37.44 4.23 22.54
N GLU A 42 38.48 3.97 21.75
CA GLU A 42 39.46 2.91 22.00
C GLU A 42 40.22 3.10 23.32
N ASN A 43 40.48 4.36 23.71
CA ASN A 43 41.14 4.71 24.97
C ASN A 43 40.17 4.95 26.13
N LEU A 44 38.86 4.67 25.95
CA LEU A 44 37.81 4.84 26.98
C LEU A 44 37.69 6.27 27.56
N THR A 45 38.16 7.27 26.81
CA THR A 45 38.07 8.69 27.23
C THR A 45 36.74 9.33 26.85
N ARG A 46 35.99 8.69 25.96
CA ARG A 46 34.65 9.07 25.54
C ARG A 46 33.93 7.83 25.06
N GLU A 47 32.64 7.73 25.33
CA GLU A 47 31.80 6.65 24.80
C GLU A 47 31.02 7.10 23.55
N PRO A 48 30.86 6.23 22.54
CA PRO A 48 29.96 6.46 21.42
C PRO A 48 28.48 6.37 21.83
N SER A 49 27.59 6.85 20.96
CA SER A 49 26.15 6.64 21.14
C SER A 49 25.79 5.16 20.97
N LEU A 50 24.67 4.72 21.56
CA LEU A 50 24.19 3.34 21.38
C LEU A 50 24.03 2.95 19.92
N HIS A 51 23.46 3.83 19.09
CA HIS A 51 23.30 3.58 17.65
C HIS A 51 24.67 3.33 17.00
N THR A 52 25.66 4.19 17.29
CA THR A 52 27.03 4.02 16.80
C THR A 52 27.67 2.72 17.29
N ILE A 53 27.45 2.32 18.54
CA ILE A 53 27.94 1.04 19.08
C ILE A 53 27.38 -0.12 18.26
N LEU A 54 26.07 -0.15 18.03
CA LEU A 54 25.42 -1.22 17.27
C LEU A 54 25.91 -1.27 15.82
N THR A 55 26.07 -0.12 15.17
CA THR A 55 26.61 -0.05 13.80
C THR A 55 28.06 -0.51 13.75
N VAL A 56 28.89 -0.15 14.74
CA VAL A 56 30.27 -0.66 14.85
C VAL A 56 30.26 -2.18 15.02
N CYS A 57 29.39 -2.74 15.85
CA CYS A 57 29.25 -4.19 15.99
C CYS A 57 28.88 -4.86 14.66
N GLN A 58 27.97 -4.26 13.88
CA GLN A 58 27.61 -4.75 12.55
C GLN A 58 28.79 -4.71 11.58
N ILE A 59 29.50 -3.57 11.49
CA ILE A 59 30.67 -3.41 10.60
C ILE A 59 31.78 -4.41 10.93
N LEU A 60 31.96 -4.73 12.21
CA LEU A 60 33.01 -5.63 12.69
C LEU A 60 32.58 -7.10 12.73
N ASP A 61 31.37 -7.43 12.27
CA ASP A 61 30.75 -8.76 12.36
C ASP A 61 30.78 -9.34 13.79
N ILE A 62 30.44 -8.51 14.78
CA ILE A 62 30.22 -8.95 16.15
C ILE A 62 28.78 -9.46 16.25
N GLU A 63 28.62 -10.78 16.17
CA GLU A 63 27.31 -11.45 16.21
C GLU A 63 26.72 -11.50 17.63
N ASP A 64 27.56 -11.77 18.64
CA ASP A 64 27.16 -11.83 20.05
C ASP A 64 27.78 -10.67 20.86
N ILE A 65 27.02 -9.59 20.98
CA ILE A 65 27.43 -8.40 21.75
C ILE A 65 27.59 -8.73 23.24
N TYR A 66 26.78 -9.64 23.78
CA TYR A 66 26.83 -9.96 25.20
C TYR A 66 28.09 -10.76 25.55
N GLU A 67 28.38 -11.82 24.79
CA GLU A 67 29.61 -12.59 24.98
C GLU A 67 30.85 -11.71 24.74
N GLU A 68 30.86 -10.90 23.68
CA GLU A 68 32.04 -10.12 23.30
C GLU A 68 32.39 -9.03 24.34
N PHE A 69 31.38 -8.31 24.88
CA PHE A 69 31.60 -7.21 25.83
C PHE A 69 31.48 -7.61 27.30
N LEU A 70 30.56 -8.52 27.64
CA LEU A 70 30.29 -8.91 29.03
C LEU A 70 31.01 -10.20 29.43
N GLY A 71 31.32 -11.06 28.46
CA GLY A 71 31.96 -12.37 28.64
C GLY A 71 30.97 -13.52 28.75
N GLU A 72 29.67 -13.23 28.77
CA GLU A 72 28.59 -14.21 28.79
C GLU A 72 27.35 -13.63 28.09
N ASN A 73 26.65 -14.47 27.33
CA ASN A 73 25.35 -14.11 26.78
C ASN A 73 24.22 -14.74 27.62
N PRO A 74 23.50 -13.95 28.44
CA PRO A 74 22.45 -14.47 29.31
C PRO A 74 21.19 -14.93 28.54
N PHE A 75 21.15 -14.72 27.22
CA PHE A 75 20.04 -15.10 26.35
C PHE A 75 20.38 -16.25 25.41
N ASP A 76 21.62 -16.77 25.43
CA ASP A 76 22.02 -17.91 24.63
C ASP A 76 21.78 -19.25 25.35
N HIS A 77 20.51 -19.51 25.64
CA HIS A 77 20.07 -20.75 26.29
C HIS A 77 20.36 -22.00 25.45
N VAL A 78 20.63 -21.84 24.16
CA VAL A 78 20.88 -22.94 23.22
C VAL A 78 22.31 -23.46 23.36
N MET A 79 23.27 -22.57 23.68
CA MET A 79 24.68 -22.93 23.86
C MET A 79 25.07 -23.22 25.32
N GLU A 80 24.15 -23.02 26.28
CA GLU A 80 24.38 -23.26 27.71
C GLU A 80 24.84 -24.70 28.03
N ASN A 81 25.81 -24.82 28.95
CA ASN A 81 26.37 -26.10 29.43
C ASN A 81 27.01 -27.00 28.33
N LEU A 82 27.30 -26.45 27.15
CA LEU A 82 28.02 -27.16 26.09
C LEU A 82 29.51 -26.84 26.13
N ASN A 83 30.33 -27.85 25.83
CA ASN A 83 31.74 -27.64 25.49
C ASN A 83 31.87 -27.15 24.04
N GLU A 84 33.08 -26.78 23.64
CA GLU A 84 33.37 -26.24 22.30
C GLU A 84 32.93 -27.18 21.17
N ASP A 85 33.08 -28.50 21.34
CA ASP A 85 32.61 -29.49 20.37
C ASP A 85 31.08 -29.50 20.23
N GLY A 86 30.35 -29.33 21.34
CA GLY A 86 28.89 -29.24 21.36
C GLY A 86 28.39 -28.00 20.63
N LYS A 87 28.99 -26.84 20.90
CA LYS A 87 28.68 -25.57 20.21
C LYS A 87 28.92 -25.69 18.70
N ALA A 88 30.06 -26.27 18.30
CA ALA A 88 30.39 -26.48 16.89
C ALA A 88 29.34 -27.31 16.15
N LYS A 89 28.78 -28.34 16.80
CA LYS A 89 27.71 -29.17 16.22
C LYS A 89 26.40 -28.41 16.01
N ILE A 90 26.05 -27.50 16.91
CA ILE A 90 24.84 -26.66 16.74
C ILE A 90 25.01 -25.73 15.54
N ILE A 91 26.18 -25.11 15.40
CA ILE A 91 26.51 -24.26 14.25
C ILE A 91 26.46 -25.05 12.95
N GLU A 92 27.06 -26.25 12.92
CA GLU A 92 27.00 -27.16 11.78
C GLU A 92 25.54 -27.46 11.38
N PHE A 93 24.71 -27.81 12.36
CA PHE A 93 23.30 -28.10 12.14
C PHE A 93 22.54 -26.89 11.60
N ALA A 94 22.77 -25.69 12.15
CA ALA A 94 22.17 -24.45 11.66
C ALA A 94 22.55 -24.17 10.20
N ASN A 95 23.80 -24.43 9.81
CA ASN A 95 24.25 -24.30 8.43
C ASN A 95 23.55 -25.29 7.49
N LEU A 96 23.35 -26.54 7.92
CA LEU A 96 22.57 -27.53 7.16
C LEU A 96 21.12 -27.08 6.95
N LEU A 97 20.47 -26.54 7.99
CA LEU A 97 19.11 -26.01 7.87
C LEU A 97 19.03 -24.85 6.87
N ARG A 98 19.98 -23.90 6.92
CA ARG A 98 20.08 -22.78 5.97
C ARG A 98 20.29 -23.28 4.53
N ALA A 99 21.21 -24.23 4.34
CA ALA A 99 21.52 -24.81 3.02
C ALA A 99 20.32 -25.57 2.42
N SER A 100 19.54 -26.25 3.27
CA SER A 100 18.37 -27.01 2.81
C SER A 100 17.27 -26.14 2.21
N ARG A 101 17.20 -24.85 2.58
CA ARG A 101 16.11 -23.90 2.26
C ARG A 101 14.70 -24.35 2.68
N LYS A 102 14.55 -25.52 3.29
CA LYS A 102 13.27 -26.10 3.71
C LYS A 102 12.57 -25.28 4.80
N TYR A 103 13.35 -24.58 5.61
CA TYR A 103 12.88 -23.81 6.76
C TYR A 103 13.00 -22.29 6.51
N LEU A 104 13.00 -21.87 5.25
CA LEU A 104 12.86 -20.45 4.94
C LEU A 104 11.48 -19.95 5.41
N PRO A 105 11.37 -18.72 5.92
CA PRO A 105 10.09 -18.15 6.28
C PRO A 105 9.18 -18.13 5.04
N HIS A 106 7.96 -18.67 5.19
CA HIS A 106 6.98 -18.68 4.12
C HIS A 106 6.59 -17.23 3.81
N ARG A 107 6.95 -16.74 2.61
CA ARG A 107 6.38 -15.52 2.07
C ARG A 107 5.07 -15.93 1.40
N ALA A 108 3.97 -15.36 1.85
CA ALA A 108 2.70 -15.57 1.16
C ALA A 108 2.80 -15.01 -0.25
N ASP A 109 2.50 -15.83 -1.25
CA ASP A 109 2.33 -15.38 -2.62
C ASP A 109 1.03 -14.57 -2.69
N ILE A 110 1.14 -13.26 -2.93
CA ILE A 110 -0.03 -12.42 -3.18
C ILE A 110 -0.50 -12.75 -4.60
N ILE A 111 -1.53 -13.59 -4.72
CA ILE A 111 -2.20 -13.86 -5.99
C ILE A 111 -3.02 -12.61 -6.33
N PRO A 112 -2.76 -11.89 -7.45
CA PRO A 112 -3.56 -10.75 -7.85
C PRO A 112 -5.00 -11.21 -8.14
N PHE A 113 -5.99 -10.57 -7.52
CA PHE A 113 -7.38 -10.79 -7.88
C PHE A 113 -7.64 -10.11 -9.23
N GLU A 114 -7.81 -10.92 -10.28
CA GLU A 114 -8.27 -10.43 -11.58
C GLU A 114 -9.79 -10.27 -11.55
N ASN A 115 -10.26 -9.03 -11.64
CA ASN A 115 -11.69 -8.69 -11.69
C ASN A 115 -11.89 -7.79 -12.90
N TYR A 116 -12.49 -8.33 -13.97
CA TYR A 116 -12.72 -7.59 -15.20
C TYR A 116 -14.13 -7.03 -15.21
N GLN A 117 -14.25 -5.71 -15.33
CA GLN A 117 -15.54 -5.02 -15.39
C GLN A 117 -15.67 -4.22 -16.70
N PRO A 118 -16.83 -4.27 -17.37
CA PRO A 118 -17.08 -3.44 -18.54
C PRO A 118 -17.32 -1.99 -18.11
N ILE A 119 -16.64 -1.05 -18.75
CA ILE A 119 -16.81 0.40 -18.52
C ILE A 119 -17.29 1.06 -19.81
N ALA A 120 -18.35 1.86 -19.73
CA ALA A 120 -18.87 2.61 -20.87
C ALA A 120 -17.87 3.70 -21.31
N VAL A 121 -17.53 3.73 -22.61
CA VAL A 121 -16.60 4.71 -23.19
C VAL A 121 -17.20 6.12 -23.19
N GLU A 122 -18.51 6.22 -23.43
CA GLU A 122 -19.22 7.50 -23.41
C GLU A 122 -19.63 7.88 -21.97
N PRO A 123 -19.31 9.10 -21.51
CA PRO A 123 -19.61 9.51 -20.14
C PRO A 123 -21.10 9.84 -19.94
N ALA A 124 -21.55 9.72 -18.69
CA ALA A 124 -22.92 9.96 -18.25
C ALA A 124 -23.41 11.42 -18.32
N SER A 125 -22.86 12.27 -19.18
CA SER A 125 -23.24 13.69 -19.28
C SER A 125 -23.07 14.29 -20.69
N ALA A 126 -22.78 13.49 -21.71
CA ALA A 126 -22.75 13.97 -23.09
C ALA A 126 -24.16 13.91 -23.70
N GLY A 127 -24.76 15.08 -23.97
CA GLY A 127 -26.12 15.22 -24.47
C GLY A 127 -26.34 14.83 -25.94
N THR A 128 -25.87 13.65 -26.32
CA THR A 128 -25.96 13.11 -27.68
C THR A 128 -26.60 11.73 -27.68
N GLY A 129 -27.84 11.61 -27.20
CA GLY A 129 -28.84 10.62 -27.67
C GLY A 129 -28.52 9.12 -27.62
N ASN A 130 -27.33 8.70 -27.19
CA ASN A 130 -26.87 7.32 -27.27
C ASN A 130 -27.28 6.57 -26.01
N TYR A 131 -27.98 5.45 -26.20
CA TYR A 131 -28.33 4.54 -25.11
C TYR A 131 -27.05 3.93 -24.52
N ILE A 132 -26.87 4.01 -23.20
CA ILE A 132 -25.74 3.36 -22.50
C ILE A 132 -25.73 1.84 -22.75
N GLU A 133 -26.89 1.22 -22.97
CA GLU A 133 -26.97 -0.19 -23.35
C GLU A 133 -26.31 -0.48 -24.70
N ASP A 134 -26.40 0.44 -25.65
CA ASP A 134 -25.83 0.32 -27.00
C ASP A 134 -24.42 0.93 -27.09
N SER A 135 -23.97 1.61 -26.03
CA SER A 135 -22.63 2.19 -25.97
C SER A 135 -21.55 1.10 -26.02
N VAL A 136 -20.45 1.41 -26.70
CA VAL A 136 -19.26 0.57 -26.67
C VAL A 136 -18.73 0.52 -25.24
N LYS A 137 -18.60 -0.70 -24.71
CA LYS A 137 -18.02 -0.96 -23.39
C LYS A 137 -16.71 -1.69 -23.58
N GLU A 138 -15.68 -1.21 -22.91
CA GLU A 138 -14.37 -1.86 -22.87
C GLU A 138 -14.16 -2.51 -21.50
N SER A 139 -13.51 -3.66 -21.48
CA SER A 139 -13.31 -4.44 -20.25
C SER A 139 -11.93 -4.14 -19.67
N TYR A 140 -11.90 -3.77 -18.38
CA TYR A 140 -10.69 -3.41 -17.66
C TYR A 140 -10.53 -4.29 -16.42
N ASN A 141 -9.29 -4.67 -16.08
CA ASN A 141 -9.01 -5.32 -14.81
C ASN A 141 -9.01 -4.26 -13.69
N VAL A 142 -10.06 -4.25 -12.89
CA VAL A 142 -10.31 -3.25 -11.84
C VAL A 142 -9.96 -3.77 -10.45
N GLY A 143 -9.59 -5.05 -10.32
CA GLY A 143 -9.24 -5.67 -9.04
C GLY A 143 -10.28 -5.41 -7.94
N HIS A 144 -9.85 -4.77 -6.86
CA HIS A 144 -10.69 -4.44 -5.70
C HIS A 144 -11.43 -3.09 -5.81
N LEU A 145 -11.24 -2.34 -6.90
CA LEU A 145 -11.85 -1.01 -7.07
C LEU A 145 -13.37 -1.09 -7.28
N ALA A 146 -13.84 -2.16 -7.90
CA ALA A 146 -15.27 -2.42 -8.12
C ALA A 146 -15.86 -3.22 -6.95
N PRO A 147 -16.94 -2.73 -6.30
CA PRO A 147 -17.67 -3.49 -5.29
C PRO A 147 -18.22 -4.81 -5.84
N GLU A 148 -18.48 -5.76 -4.93
CA GLU A 148 -19.26 -6.95 -5.28
C GLU A 148 -20.62 -6.55 -5.86
N LYS A 149 -21.12 -7.31 -6.84
CA LYS A 149 -22.36 -7.04 -7.60
C LYS A 149 -22.29 -5.88 -8.60
N THR A 150 -21.10 -5.39 -8.92
CA THR A 150 -20.91 -4.50 -10.08
C THR A 150 -21.28 -5.24 -11.36
N ASP A 151 -22.15 -4.62 -12.17
CA ASP A 151 -22.49 -5.10 -13.51
C ASP A 151 -21.72 -4.33 -14.58
N PHE A 152 -21.49 -3.02 -14.37
CA PHE A 152 -20.68 -2.17 -15.23
C PHE A 152 -20.22 -0.89 -14.53
N GLY A 153 -19.20 -0.23 -15.10
CA GLY A 153 -18.76 1.11 -14.72
C GLY A 153 -19.20 2.18 -15.73
N ILE A 154 -19.35 3.42 -15.28
CA ILE A 154 -19.59 4.57 -16.16
C ILE A 154 -18.68 5.75 -15.78
N ARG A 155 -18.04 6.36 -16.80
CA ARG A 155 -17.22 7.56 -16.62
C ARG A 155 -18.11 8.75 -16.29
N ILE A 156 -17.74 9.47 -15.24
CA ILE A 156 -18.44 10.69 -14.83
C ILE A 156 -17.84 11.89 -15.56
N SER A 157 -18.72 12.77 -16.02
CA SER A 157 -18.38 14.06 -16.63
C SER A 157 -19.32 15.13 -16.09
N GLY A 158 -18.79 16.35 -15.93
CA GLY A 158 -19.49 17.47 -15.29
C GLY A 158 -19.29 17.51 -13.77
N ASP A 159 -19.82 18.57 -13.15
CA ASP A 159 -19.71 18.85 -11.71
C ASP A 159 -21.05 18.70 -10.96
N SER A 160 -22.12 18.26 -11.63
CA SER A 160 -23.48 18.21 -11.05
C SER A 160 -23.61 17.27 -9.83
N MET A 161 -22.66 16.37 -9.62
CA MET A 161 -22.65 15.45 -8.48
C MET A 161 -21.47 15.71 -7.53
N GLU A 162 -20.81 16.86 -7.66
CA GLU A 162 -19.81 17.32 -6.70
C GLU A 162 -20.46 17.69 -5.35
N PRO A 163 -19.76 17.51 -4.22
CA PRO A 163 -18.36 17.10 -4.10
C PRO A 163 -18.14 15.58 -4.10
N MET A 164 -19.19 14.77 -4.27
CA MET A 164 -19.08 13.32 -4.11
C MET A 164 -18.53 12.64 -5.37
N TYR A 165 -18.89 13.09 -6.57
CA TYR A 165 -18.41 12.54 -7.84
C TYR A 165 -17.80 13.65 -8.68
N HIS A 166 -16.58 13.42 -9.18
CA HIS A 166 -15.86 14.40 -10.00
C HIS A 166 -15.75 13.92 -11.44
N THR A 167 -15.51 14.87 -12.35
CA THR A 167 -15.15 14.53 -13.72
C THR A 167 -13.91 13.62 -13.75
N GLY A 168 -14.01 12.49 -14.46
CA GLY A 168 -12.96 11.47 -14.53
C GLY A 168 -13.07 10.35 -13.49
N ASP A 169 -13.98 10.46 -12.52
CA ASP A 169 -14.34 9.31 -11.67
C ASP A 169 -15.08 8.25 -12.52
N VAL A 170 -15.03 7.00 -12.05
CA VAL A 170 -15.87 5.90 -12.55
C VAL A 170 -16.88 5.54 -11.46
N ALA A 171 -18.17 5.60 -11.78
CA ALA A 171 -19.23 5.11 -10.92
C ALA A 171 -19.54 3.65 -11.25
N TRP A 172 -19.59 2.79 -10.22
CA TRP A 172 -19.94 1.38 -10.34
C TRP A 172 -21.44 1.19 -10.21
N VAL A 173 -22.04 0.47 -11.15
CA VAL A 173 -23.49 0.34 -11.28
C VAL A 173 -23.90 -1.11 -11.10
N HIS A 174 -24.88 -1.33 -10.24
CA HIS A 174 -25.65 -2.56 -10.19
C HIS A 174 -26.91 -2.38 -11.05
N LYS A 175 -27.09 -3.21 -12.08
CA LYS A 175 -28.19 -3.10 -13.04
C LYS A 175 -29.50 -3.51 -12.37
N GLN A 176 -30.44 -2.57 -12.32
CA GLN A 176 -31.79 -2.80 -11.79
C GLN A 176 -32.74 -1.76 -12.37
N ASP A 177 -34.01 -2.14 -12.53
CA ASP A 177 -35.04 -1.31 -13.17
C ASP A 177 -35.78 -0.39 -12.19
N SER A 178 -35.42 -0.46 -10.90
CA SER A 178 -35.98 0.38 -9.85
C SER A 178 -34.88 0.89 -8.93
N ILE A 179 -35.12 2.05 -8.32
CA ILE A 179 -34.21 2.66 -7.36
C ILE A 179 -35.04 3.32 -6.25
N SER A 180 -34.54 3.28 -5.01
CA SER A 180 -35.30 3.82 -3.88
C SER A 180 -35.15 5.33 -3.80
N ASN A 181 -36.12 5.99 -3.17
CA ASN A 181 -36.04 7.41 -2.86
C ASN A 181 -34.77 7.74 -2.05
N GLY A 182 -34.02 8.75 -2.47
CA GLY A 182 -32.74 9.17 -1.88
C GLY A 182 -31.52 8.38 -2.36
N GLU A 183 -31.66 7.46 -3.32
CA GLU A 183 -30.53 6.70 -3.87
C GLU A 183 -30.00 7.32 -5.16
N ILE A 184 -28.69 7.16 -5.38
CA ILE A 184 -28.00 7.65 -6.57
C ILE A 184 -28.06 6.58 -7.66
N GLY A 185 -28.53 6.98 -8.84
CA GLY A 185 -28.69 6.09 -9.99
C GLY A 185 -28.13 6.68 -11.28
N ILE A 186 -28.08 5.83 -12.30
CA ILE A 186 -27.86 6.22 -13.68
C ILE A 186 -29.19 6.17 -14.41
N PHE A 187 -29.58 7.31 -14.98
CA PHE A 187 -30.88 7.53 -15.60
C PHE A 187 -30.72 7.98 -17.04
N TYR A 188 -31.61 7.52 -17.91
CA TYR A 188 -31.87 8.13 -19.19
C TYR A 188 -33.10 9.01 -19.08
N LEU A 189 -33.01 10.24 -19.57
CA LEU A 189 -34.14 11.16 -19.65
C LEU A 189 -34.03 12.00 -20.93
N ASN A 190 -34.99 11.83 -21.84
CA ASN A 190 -35.14 12.62 -23.06
C ASN A 190 -33.84 12.73 -23.89
N GLY A 191 -33.17 11.60 -24.15
CA GLY A 191 -31.95 11.54 -24.97
C GLY A 191 -30.66 11.81 -24.21
N ASN A 192 -30.72 12.10 -22.91
CA ASN A 192 -29.54 12.38 -22.10
C ASN A 192 -29.39 11.33 -21.00
N THR A 193 -28.16 10.97 -20.72
CA THR A 193 -27.82 10.17 -19.54
C THR A 193 -27.47 11.10 -18.38
N TYR A 194 -27.88 10.71 -17.17
CA TYR A 194 -27.62 11.45 -15.94
C TYR A 194 -27.19 10.52 -14.81
N ILE A 195 -26.22 10.97 -14.02
CA ILE A 195 -26.03 10.51 -12.63
C ILE A 195 -26.70 11.51 -11.69
N LYS A 196 -27.70 11.06 -10.91
CA LYS A 196 -28.51 11.91 -10.03
C LYS A 196 -28.99 11.10 -8.81
N GLU A 197 -29.44 11.78 -7.78
CA GLU A 197 -30.26 11.19 -6.72
C GLU A 197 -31.72 11.15 -7.18
N LEU A 198 -32.43 10.04 -6.97
CA LEU A 198 -33.87 9.99 -7.22
C LEU A 198 -34.62 10.55 -6.01
N HIS A 199 -35.44 11.58 -6.23
CA HIS A 199 -36.42 12.03 -5.27
C HIS A 199 -37.84 11.67 -5.74
N ASP A 200 -38.53 10.79 -5.02
CA ASP A 200 -39.91 10.40 -5.27
C ASP A 200 -40.79 10.80 -4.07
N GLY A 201 -41.68 11.77 -4.27
CA GLY A 201 -42.52 12.32 -3.22
C GLY A 201 -43.85 12.88 -3.72
N PRO A 202 -44.69 13.42 -2.81
CA PRO A 202 -46.03 13.92 -3.15
C PRO A 202 -46.04 15.02 -4.23
N ASP A 203 -44.95 15.79 -4.30
CA ASP A 203 -44.79 16.90 -5.25
C ASP A 203 -44.28 16.43 -6.63
N GLY A 204 -44.07 15.12 -6.81
CA GLY A 204 -43.62 14.49 -8.04
C GLY A 204 -42.28 13.76 -7.91
N VAL A 205 -41.83 13.22 -9.05
CA VAL A 205 -40.55 12.52 -9.18
C VAL A 205 -39.51 13.46 -9.79
N TYR A 206 -38.34 13.56 -9.17
CA TYR A 206 -37.27 14.46 -9.56
C TYR A 206 -35.93 13.73 -9.59
N LEU A 207 -35.07 14.14 -10.53
CA LEU A 207 -33.65 13.85 -10.50
C LEU A 207 -32.92 15.03 -9.87
N VAL A 208 -32.29 14.79 -8.73
CA VAL A 208 -31.65 15.81 -7.90
C VAL A 208 -30.14 15.71 -8.02
N SER A 209 -29.50 16.85 -8.23
CA SER A 209 -28.04 16.99 -8.23
C SER A 209 -27.54 17.17 -6.79
N LEU A 210 -26.40 16.56 -6.45
CA LEU A 210 -25.75 16.85 -5.16
C LEU A 210 -25.14 18.26 -5.13
N ASN A 211 -24.79 18.78 -6.30
CA ASN A 211 -24.32 20.15 -6.44
C ASN A 211 -25.51 21.11 -6.53
N GLU A 212 -25.67 21.95 -5.51
CA GLU A 212 -26.77 22.90 -5.34
C GLU A 212 -26.89 23.95 -6.47
N LYS A 213 -25.86 24.12 -7.31
CA LYS A 213 -25.92 24.99 -8.49
C LYS A 213 -26.96 24.53 -9.53
N TYR A 214 -27.36 23.27 -9.48
CA TYR A 214 -28.24 22.65 -10.45
C TYR A 214 -29.64 22.44 -9.86
N HIS A 215 -30.66 22.99 -10.53
CA HIS A 215 -32.05 22.77 -10.13
C HIS A 215 -32.48 21.30 -10.34
N PRO A 216 -33.37 20.77 -9.48
CA PRO A 216 -33.98 19.46 -9.68
C PRO A 216 -34.68 19.36 -11.04
N ILE A 217 -34.54 18.21 -11.70
CA ILE A 217 -35.18 17.94 -12.99
C ILE A 217 -36.43 17.11 -12.71
N GLN A 218 -37.61 17.69 -12.90
CA GLN A 218 -38.87 16.95 -12.76
C GLN A 218 -39.04 15.95 -13.92
N ILE A 219 -39.53 14.75 -13.60
CA ILE A 219 -39.89 13.74 -14.59
C ILE A 219 -41.41 13.77 -14.79
N TYR A 220 -41.85 13.85 -16.04
CA TYR A 220 -43.25 13.81 -16.45
C TYR A 220 -43.58 12.50 -17.15
N GLU A 221 -44.86 12.13 -17.18
CA GLU A 221 -45.33 10.89 -17.86
C GLU A 221 -45.05 10.89 -19.37
N SER A 222 -44.94 12.06 -19.98
CA SER A 222 -44.60 12.22 -21.40
C SER A 222 -43.11 12.01 -21.71
N ASP A 223 -42.27 11.96 -20.68
CA ASP A 223 -40.82 11.87 -20.86
C ASP A 223 -40.39 10.45 -21.24
N SER A 224 -39.36 10.37 -22.07
CA SER A 224 -38.67 9.12 -22.33
C SER A 224 -37.67 8.87 -21.19
N PHE A 225 -38.10 8.12 -20.18
CA PHE A 225 -37.33 7.86 -18.95
C PHE A 225 -36.98 6.37 -18.80
N LYS A 226 -35.74 6.07 -18.41
CA LYS A 226 -35.28 4.71 -18.09
C LYS A 226 -34.27 4.74 -16.94
N ILE A 227 -34.35 3.76 -16.04
CA ILE A 227 -33.35 3.51 -15.00
C ILE A 227 -32.37 2.46 -15.53
N PHE A 228 -31.06 2.75 -15.50
CA PHE A 228 -30.04 1.78 -15.87
C PHE A 228 -29.49 1.00 -14.67
N GLY A 229 -29.59 1.57 -13.47
CA GLY A 229 -29.19 0.90 -12.26
C GLY A 229 -28.82 1.86 -11.14
N LYS A 230 -28.50 1.27 -10.00
CA LYS A 230 -28.06 1.97 -8.79
C LYS A 230 -26.55 2.09 -8.76
N VAL A 231 -26.06 3.26 -8.38
CA VAL A 231 -24.64 3.46 -8.11
C VAL A 231 -24.30 2.84 -6.76
N ILE A 232 -23.39 1.86 -6.76
CA ILE A 232 -22.97 1.07 -5.59
C ILE A 232 -21.55 1.39 -5.12
N GLY A 233 -20.83 2.24 -5.85
CA GLY A 233 -19.50 2.69 -5.47
C GLY A 233 -18.90 3.61 -6.53
N LYS A 234 -17.67 4.05 -6.29
CA LYS A 234 -16.87 4.80 -7.25
C LYS A 234 -15.38 4.57 -7.03
N CYS A 235 -14.57 4.87 -8.04
CA CYS A 235 -13.12 5.03 -7.94
C CYS A 235 -12.64 6.15 -8.87
N LYS A 236 -11.37 6.55 -8.77
CA LYS A 236 -10.80 7.48 -9.74
C LYS A 236 -10.45 6.70 -11.01
N GLY A 237 -10.80 7.21 -12.19
CA GLY A 237 -10.42 6.56 -13.44
C GLY A 237 -8.92 6.30 -13.57
N ALA A 238 -8.09 7.21 -13.05
CA ALA A 238 -6.63 7.07 -13.04
C ALA A 238 -6.08 5.91 -12.18
N GLU A 239 -6.92 5.31 -11.32
CA GLU A 239 -6.55 4.13 -10.51
C GLU A 239 -6.76 2.82 -11.29
N ILE A 240 -7.50 2.83 -12.40
CA ILE A 240 -7.80 1.65 -13.22
C ILE A 240 -6.67 1.43 -14.24
N PRO A 241 -5.94 0.31 -14.20
CA PRO A 241 -4.88 0.03 -15.15
C PRO A 241 -5.39 0.00 -16.60
N GLY A 242 -4.77 0.81 -17.46
CA GLY A 242 -5.09 0.88 -18.90
C GLY A 242 -6.29 1.77 -19.25
N PHE A 243 -6.97 2.37 -18.27
CA PHE A 243 -8.09 3.29 -18.49
C PHE A 243 -7.60 4.74 -18.63
N HIS A 244 -8.02 5.43 -19.70
CA HIS A 244 -7.58 6.80 -20.04
C HIS A 244 -8.78 7.74 -20.36
#